data_AF-A0AAU9L204-F1
#
_entry.id   AF-A0AAU9L204-F1
#
_cell.length_a   1.000
_cell.length_b   1.000
_cell.length_c   1.000
_cell.angle_alpha   90.00
_cell.angle_beta   90.00
_cell.angle_gamma   90.00
#
_symmetry.space_group_name_H-M   'P 1'
#
loop_
_entity.id
_entity.type
_entity.pdbx_description
1 polymer ?
#
loop_
_entity_poly.entity_id
_entity_poly.type
_entity_poly.pdbx_seq_one_letter_code
_entity_poly.pdbx_strand_id
1 'polypeptide(L)'
;MELSTCVPSSGSTYAYAYYTIGKLPAVIAAWLLTLEYAVSGAGVARSWGDKVEEWLMVEYPDKSFRWLNLPFANLSGGLIQFLSMVVLLMGVRSGKVFVHTVTEIKMSVVVFIIIAGFAAMNPDNLSPFIPKSTELNGMMAFGTQGIITGASHALFGYAGFDEVCCLAGETKNPKKNMPIAIMAVVLCTTVLSALCSLVLAGMVAFLEAASSGDGFEGHGWKWAGTVVRLGEVVTMPVVAPIGFLAQSCLNYALACRASAAHLS
;
A
#
# COMPACT_ATOMS: atom_id res chain seq x y z
N MET A 1 0.16 19.52 5.19
CA MET A 1 -0.04 19.39 6.66
C MET A 1 -0.52 20.69 7.27
N GLU A 2 0.16 21.83 7.05
CA GLU A 2 -0.32 23.17 7.50
C GLU A 2 -1.74 23.51 7.00
N LEU A 3 -2.03 23.29 5.71
CA LEU A 3 -3.36 23.61 5.13
C LEU A 3 -4.52 22.81 5.72
N SER A 4 -4.26 21.62 6.29
CA SER A 4 -5.31 20.79 6.92
C SER A 4 -5.86 21.40 8.20
N THR A 5 -5.07 22.26 8.86
CA THR A 5 -5.50 23.00 10.05
C THR A 5 -6.27 24.27 9.70
N CYS A 6 -5.98 24.88 8.55
CA CYS A 6 -6.59 26.12 8.07
C CYS A 6 -7.96 25.90 7.42
N VAL A 7 -8.16 24.79 6.69
CA VAL A 7 -9.41 24.51 5.97
C VAL A 7 -9.95 23.13 6.33
N PRO A 8 -10.75 22.97 7.40
CA PRO A 8 -11.34 21.68 7.77
C PRO A 8 -12.53 21.36 6.85
N SER A 9 -12.27 21.16 5.56
CA SER A 9 -13.27 20.80 4.55
C SER A 9 -12.96 19.42 4.00
N SER A 10 -13.99 18.57 3.94
CA SER A 10 -13.96 17.27 3.29
C SER A 10 -13.76 17.44 1.78
N GLY A 11 -12.56 17.10 1.28
CA GLY A 11 -12.27 17.14 -0.16
C GLY A 11 -10.82 16.88 -0.56
N SER A 12 -10.01 16.26 0.31
CA SER A 12 -8.60 15.91 0.03
C SER A 12 -7.73 17.13 -0.38
N THR A 13 -6.55 16.86 -0.94
CA THR A 13 -5.58 17.85 -1.44
C THR A 13 -6.18 18.79 -2.50
N TYR A 14 -7.22 18.35 -3.22
CA TYR A 14 -8.01 19.19 -4.12
C TYR A 14 -8.65 20.40 -3.41
N ALA A 15 -9.34 20.17 -2.29
CA ALA A 15 -9.99 21.25 -1.55
C ALA A 15 -8.95 22.28 -1.07
N TYR A 16 -7.79 21.82 -0.62
CA TYR A 16 -6.68 22.67 -0.20
C TYR A 16 -6.13 23.52 -1.34
N ALA A 17 -5.80 22.90 -2.49
CA ALA A 17 -5.27 23.61 -3.65
C ALA A 17 -6.26 24.66 -4.20
N TYR A 18 -7.56 24.37 -4.15
CA TYR A 18 -8.59 25.29 -4.60
C TYR A 18 -8.61 26.60 -3.81
N TYR A 19 -8.48 26.52 -2.48
CA TYR A 19 -8.52 27.70 -1.62
C TYR A 19 -7.22 28.51 -1.63
N THR A 20 -6.07 27.89 -1.90
CA THR A 20 -4.77 28.59 -1.83
C THR A 20 -4.21 29.02 -3.16
N ILE A 21 -4.41 28.25 -4.23
CA ILE A 21 -3.76 28.47 -5.55
C ILE A 21 -4.79 28.78 -6.65
N GLY A 22 -6.05 28.39 -6.44
CA GLY A 22 -7.16 28.69 -7.35
C GLY A 22 -7.66 27.49 -8.14
N LYS A 23 -8.65 27.75 -9.01
CA LYS A 23 -9.47 26.71 -9.66
C LYS A 23 -8.68 25.80 -10.60
N LEU A 24 -7.83 26.37 -11.47
CA LEU A 24 -7.13 25.59 -12.50
C LEU A 24 -6.10 24.61 -11.89
N PRO A 25 -5.19 25.03 -10.98
CA PRO A 25 -4.27 24.10 -10.32
C PRO A 25 -4.99 23.03 -9.50
N ALA A 26 -6.12 23.37 -8.86
CA ALA A 26 -6.91 22.40 -8.11
C ALA A 26 -7.50 21.31 -9.01
N VAL A 27 -8.10 21.69 -10.14
CA VAL A 27 -8.66 20.70 -11.08
C VAL A 27 -7.56 19.77 -11.61
N ILE A 28 -6.38 20.31 -11.96
CA ILE A 28 -5.24 19.49 -12.38
C ILE A 28 -4.84 18.52 -11.27
N ALA A 29 -4.71 18.99 -10.02
CA ALA A 29 -4.38 18.13 -8.88
C ALA A 29 -5.42 17.02 -8.68
N ALA A 30 -6.71 17.31 -8.88
CA ALA A 30 -7.77 16.31 -8.75
C ALA A 30 -7.70 15.22 -9.83
N TRP A 31 -7.37 15.59 -11.07
CA TRP A 31 -7.11 14.63 -12.14
C TRP A 31 -5.87 13.77 -11.85
N LEU A 32 -4.81 14.38 -11.34
CA LEU A 32 -3.60 13.66 -10.93
C LEU A 32 -3.88 12.66 -9.79
N LEU A 33 -4.62 13.08 -8.76
CA LEU A 33 -5.04 12.19 -7.66
C LEU A 33 -5.90 11.03 -8.16
N THR A 34 -6.79 11.28 -9.12
CA THR A 34 -7.62 10.22 -9.71
C THR A 34 -6.76 9.19 -10.45
N LEU A 35 -5.74 9.65 -11.19
CA LEU A 35 -4.79 8.76 -11.84
C LEU A 35 -3.94 8.00 -10.82
N GLU A 36 -3.52 8.66 -9.74
CA GLU A 36 -2.74 8.07 -8.66
C GLU A 36 -3.51 6.93 -7.98
N TYR A 37 -4.77 7.15 -7.57
CA TYR A 37 -5.59 6.11 -6.96
C TYR A 37 -5.89 4.96 -7.93
N ALA A 38 -6.10 5.25 -9.22
CA ALA A 38 -6.32 4.22 -10.24
C ALA A 38 -5.08 3.34 -10.46
N VAL A 39 -3.89 3.95 -10.60
CA VAL A 39 -2.62 3.23 -10.77
C VAL A 39 -2.25 2.47 -9.51
N SER A 40 -2.43 3.08 -8.33
CA SER A 40 -2.20 2.43 -7.04
C SER A 40 -3.09 1.21 -6.85
N GLY A 41 -4.40 1.35 -7.09
CA GLY A 41 -5.36 0.25 -6.99
C GLY A 41 -5.04 -0.90 -7.96
N ALA A 42 -4.67 -0.59 -9.21
CA ALA A 42 -4.25 -1.60 -10.17
C ALA A 42 -2.95 -2.31 -9.77
N GLY A 43 -1.98 -1.57 -9.24
CA GLY A 43 -0.71 -2.12 -8.73
C GLY A 43 -0.91 -3.07 -7.55
N VAL A 44 -1.76 -2.68 -6.60
CA VAL A 44 -2.12 -3.52 -5.44
C VAL A 44 -2.87 -4.77 -5.87
N ALA A 45 -3.85 -4.64 -6.78
CA ALA A 45 -4.59 -5.79 -7.30
C ALA A 45 -3.68 -6.79 -8.03
N ARG A 46 -2.73 -6.27 -8.82
CA ARG A 46 -1.71 -7.11 -9.47
C ARG A 46 -0.83 -7.81 -8.44
N SER A 47 -0.32 -7.07 -7.46
CA SER A 47 0.55 -7.62 -6.40
C SER A 47 -0.16 -8.70 -5.58
N TRP A 48 -1.44 -8.51 -5.26
CA TRP A 48 -2.24 -9.54 -4.62
C TRP A 48 -2.37 -10.79 -5.48
N GLY A 49 -2.60 -10.62 -6.78
CA GLY A 49 -2.68 -11.74 -7.71
C GLY A 49 -1.39 -12.56 -7.78
N ASP A 50 -0.25 -11.88 -7.87
CA ASP A 50 1.07 -12.53 -7.88
C ASP A 50 1.28 -13.32 -6.57
N LYS A 51 0.89 -12.77 -5.41
CA LYS A 51 0.95 -13.45 -4.11
C LYS A 51 0.05 -14.68 -4.01
N VAL A 52 -1.15 -14.63 -4.61
CA VAL A 52 -2.06 -15.78 -4.67
C VAL A 52 -1.48 -16.89 -5.52
N GLU A 53 -0.87 -16.55 -6.67
CA GLU A 53 -0.19 -17.53 -7.51
C GLU A 53 1.02 -18.14 -6.80
N GLU A 54 1.87 -17.33 -6.17
CA GLU A 54 3.00 -17.81 -5.36
C GLU A 54 2.54 -18.82 -4.30
N TRP A 55 1.48 -18.50 -3.56
CA TRP A 55 0.93 -19.41 -2.55
C TRP A 55 0.38 -20.71 -3.15
N LEU A 56 -0.37 -20.62 -4.25
CA LEU A 56 -0.91 -21.80 -4.95
C LEU A 56 0.19 -22.72 -5.50
N MET A 57 1.28 -22.15 -6.02
CA MET A 57 2.41 -22.90 -6.56
C MET A 57 3.21 -23.61 -5.46
N VAL A 58 3.21 -23.07 -4.24
CA VAL A 58 3.83 -23.71 -3.07
C VAL A 58 2.98 -24.86 -2.54
N GLU A 59 1.65 -24.67 -2.47
CA GLU A 59 0.72 -25.69 -1.99
C GLU A 59 0.52 -26.84 -2.99
N TYR A 60 0.54 -26.52 -4.29
CA TYR A 60 0.32 -27.48 -5.39
C TYR A 60 1.44 -27.41 -6.44
N PRO A 61 2.63 -27.94 -6.14
CA PRO A 61 3.80 -27.83 -7.02
C PRO A 61 3.61 -28.50 -8.39
N ASP A 62 2.71 -29.48 -8.50
CA ASP A 62 2.44 -30.21 -9.76
C ASP A 62 1.48 -29.46 -10.71
N LYS A 63 0.90 -28.33 -10.29
CA LYS A 63 -0.10 -27.58 -11.07
C LYS A 63 0.40 -26.18 -11.39
N SER A 64 0.27 -25.79 -12.66
CA SER A 64 0.56 -24.42 -13.09
C SER A 64 -0.68 -23.53 -12.92
N PHE A 65 -0.55 -22.49 -12.10
CA PHE A 65 -1.58 -21.45 -11.92
C PHE A 65 -1.29 -20.18 -12.71
N ARG A 66 -0.32 -20.21 -13.63
CA ARG A 66 0.11 -19.04 -14.42
C ARG A 66 -0.98 -18.43 -15.31
N TRP A 67 -2.07 -19.17 -15.52
CA TRP A 67 -3.26 -18.67 -16.21
C TRP A 67 -4.06 -17.64 -15.38
N LEU A 68 -3.85 -17.59 -14.06
CA LEU A 68 -4.47 -16.59 -13.17
C LEU A 68 -3.89 -15.19 -13.41
N ASN A 69 -2.59 -15.10 -13.69
CA ASN A 69 -1.86 -13.84 -13.87
C ASN A 69 -1.03 -13.86 -15.17
N LEU A 70 -1.68 -13.62 -16.30
CA LEU A 70 -1.00 -13.46 -17.57
C LEU A 70 -0.25 -12.11 -17.62
N PRO A 71 0.82 -11.98 -18.42
CA PRO A 71 1.60 -10.74 -18.52
C PRO A 71 0.74 -9.50 -18.81
N PHE A 72 -0.28 -9.66 -19.66
CA PHE A 72 -1.19 -8.60 -20.09
C PHE A 72 -2.61 -8.72 -19.50
N ALA A 73 -2.91 -9.76 -18.72
CA ALA A 73 -4.24 -9.99 -18.16
C ALA A 73 -4.15 -10.66 -16.78
N ASN A 74 -4.32 -9.88 -15.72
CA ASN A 74 -4.33 -10.37 -14.35
C ASN A 74 -5.78 -10.60 -13.90
N LEU A 75 -6.24 -11.85 -14.01
CA LEU A 75 -7.63 -12.22 -13.75
C LEU A 75 -7.94 -12.18 -12.25
N SER A 76 -6.99 -12.59 -11.42
CA SER A 76 -7.14 -12.58 -9.96
C SER A 76 -7.23 -11.16 -9.42
N GLY A 77 -6.38 -10.25 -9.92
CA GLY A 77 -6.42 -8.82 -9.65
C GLY A 77 -7.74 -8.19 -10.08
N GLY A 78 -8.23 -8.54 -11.27
CA GLY A 78 -9.56 -8.11 -11.73
C GLY A 78 -10.68 -8.58 -10.81
N LEU A 79 -10.62 -9.85 -10.37
CA LEU A 79 -11.60 -10.45 -9.47
C LEU A 79 -11.62 -9.75 -8.11
N ILE A 80 -10.46 -9.50 -7.49
CA ILE A 80 -10.42 -8.85 -6.17
C ILE A 80 -10.89 -7.39 -6.24
N GLN A 81 -10.59 -6.69 -7.34
CA GLN A 81 -11.09 -5.34 -7.56
C GLN A 81 -12.61 -5.31 -7.71
N PHE A 82 -13.16 -6.27 -8.45
CA PHE A 82 -14.61 -6.44 -8.60
C PHE A 82 -15.28 -6.78 -7.26
N LEU A 83 -14.71 -7.71 -6.49
CA LEU A 83 -15.22 -8.06 -5.15
C LEU A 83 -15.17 -6.86 -4.20
N SER A 84 -14.08 -6.09 -4.22
CA SER A 84 -13.94 -4.88 -3.41
C SER A 84 -14.99 -3.83 -3.77
N MET A 85 -15.30 -3.66 -5.06
CA MET A 85 -16.41 -2.82 -5.52
C MET A 85 -17.75 -3.31 -4.97
N VAL A 86 -18.04 -4.61 -5.05
CA VAL A 86 -19.29 -5.20 -4.55
C VAL A 86 -19.44 -4.97 -3.04
N VAL A 87 -18.37 -5.16 -2.26
CA VAL A 87 -18.37 -4.93 -0.80
C VAL A 87 -18.72 -3.47 -0.47
N LEU A 88 -18.20 -2.52 -1.24
CA LEU A 88 -18.52 -1.10 -1.05
C LEU A 88 -19.98 -0.77 -1.39
N LEU A 89 -20.51 -1.38 -2.45
CA LEU A 89 -21.92 -1.22 -2.85
C LEU A 89 -22.91 -1.80 -1.82
N MET A 90 -22.52 -2.83 -1.07
CA MET A 90 -23.33 -3.43 0.00
C MET A 90 -23.48 -2.54 1.26
N GLY A 91 -22.72 -1.43 1.35
CA GLY A 91 -22.96 -0.38 2.33
C GLY A 91 -21.82 -0.13 3.32
N VAL A 92 -21.58 1.16 3.59
CA VAL A 92 -20.42 1.68 4.33
C VAL A 92 -20.36 1.24 5.80
N ARG A 93 -21.51 0.94 6.44
CA ARG A 93 -21.55 0.64 7.88
C ARG A 93 -20.86 -0.68 8.23
N SER A 94 -21.06 -1.71 7.41
CA SER A 94 -20.32 -2.98 7.52
C SER A 94 -18.87 -2.84 7.05
N GLY A 95 -18.63 -2.00 6.03
CA GLY A 95 -17.30 -1.71 5.51
C GLY A 95 -16.34 -1.12 6.55
N LYS A 96 -16.81 -0.19 7.40
CA LYS A 96 -15.97 0.40 8.47
C LYS A 96 -15.46 -0.66 9.46
N VAL A 97 -16.33 -1.58 9.88
CA VAL A 97 -15.95 -2.69 10.79
C VAL A 97 -14.99 -3.64 10.10
N PHE A 98 -15.27 -3.99 8.83
CA PHE A 98 -14.39 -4.86 8.05
C PHE A 98 -12.99 -4.27 7.90
N VAL A 99 -12.89 -3.01 7.46
CA VAL A 99 -11.59 -2.34 7.27
C VAL A 99 -10.83 -2.28 8.59
N HIS A 100 -11.47 -1.86 9.68
CA HIS A 100 -10.81 -1.75 10.99
C HIS A 100 -10.24 -3.09 11.46
N THR A 101 -11.06 -4.16 11.44
CA THR A 101 -10.63 -5.49 11.87
C THR A 101 -9.47 -6.02 11.02
N VAL A 102 -9.54 -5.87 9.69
CA VAL A 102 -8.47 -6.35 8.81
C VAL A 102 -7.19 -5.52 8.96
N THR A 103 -7.30 -4.21 9.20
CA THR A 103 -6.15 -3.36 9.52
C THR A 103 -5.48 -3.77 10.84
N GLU A 104 -6.23 -4.11 11.89
CA GLU A 104 -5.67 -4.62 13.15
C GLU A 104 -4.93 -5.95 12.96
N ILE A 105 -5.49 -6.86 12.18
CA ILE A 105 -4.85 -8.13 11.82
C ILE A 105 -3.56 -7.85 11.04
N LYS A 106 -3.59 -6.96 10.05
CA LYS A 106 -2.42 -6.56 9.26
C LYS A 106 -1.30 -6.03 10.15
N MET A 107 -1.61 -5.16 11.11
CA MET A 107 -0.62 -4.62 12.05
C MET A 107 -0.01 -5.72 12.92
N SER A 108 -0.83 -6.70 13.34
CA SER A 108 -0.36 -7.86 14.11
C SER A 108 0.63 -8.71 13.31
N VAL A 109 0.35 -8.95 12.02
CA VAL A 109 1.26 -9.68 11.12
C VAL A 109 2.58 -8.93 10.93
N VAL A 110 2.54 -7.60 10.74
CA VAL A 110 3.77 -6.79 10.60
C VAL A 110 4.63 -6.85 11.86
N VAL A 111 4.01 -6.70 13.04
CA VAL A 111 4.73 -6.82 14.32
C VAL A 111 5.33 -8.21 14.50
N PHE A 112 4.58 -9.26 14.12
CA PHE A 112 5.08 -10.63 14.13
C PHE A 112 6.32 -10.81 13.23
N ILE A 113 6.28 -10.30 11.99
CA ILE A 113 7.42 -10.35 11.06
C ILE A 113 8.66 -9.69 11.68
N ILE A 114 8.49 -8.51 12.28
CA ILE A 114 9.61 -7.78 12.89
C ILE A 114 10.21 -8.58 14.05
N ILE A 115 9.38 -9.07 14.98
CA ILE A 115 9.86 -9.80 16.17
C ILE A 115 10.48 -11.14 15.77
N ALA A 116 9.77 -11.94 14.98
CA ALA A 116 10.23 -13.26 14.57
C ALA A 116 11.46 -13.17 13.67
N GLY A 117 11.50 -12.16 12.79
CA GLY A 117 12.62 -12.00 11.89
C GLY A 117 13.88 -11.48 12.57
N PHE A 118 13.78 -10.65 13.62
CA PHE A 118 14.95 -10.36 14.46
C PHE A 118 15.52 -11.63 15.14
N ALA A 119 14.66 -12.58 15.52
CA ALA A 119 15.10 -13.86 16.08
C ALA A 119 15.73 -14.80 15.04
N ALA A 120 15.33 -14.69 13.76
CA ALA A 120 15.86 -15.47 12.64
C ALA A 120 16.97 -14.73 11.85
N MET A 121 17.38 -13.54 12.30
CA MET A 121 18.37 -12.72 11.60
C MET A 121 19.78 -13.30 11.74
N ASN A 122 20.47 -13.48 10.62
CA ASN A 122 21.90 -13.78 10.63
C ASN A 122 22.70 -12.52 10.23
N PRO A 123 23.55 -11.95 11.11
CA PRO A 123 24.37 -10.77 10.80
C PRO A 123 25.27 -10.94 9.57
N ASP A 124 25.64 -12.18 9.24
CA ASP A 124 26.49 -12.47 8.08
C ASP A 124 25.79 -12.12 6.76
N ASN A 125 24.46 -12.24 6.69
CA ASN A 125 23.65 -11.88 5.52
C ASN A 125 23.64 -10.36 5.24
N LEU A 126 23.90 -9.55 6.27
CA LEU A 126 24.02 -8.09 6.13
C LEU A 126 25.37 -7.68 5.53
N SER A 127 26.28 -8.63 5.28
CA SER A 127 27.58 -8.37 4.68
C SER A 127 27.66 -8.95 3.26
N PRO A 128 27.90 -8.13 2.22
CA PRO A 128 28.01 -6.67 2.20
C PRO A 128 26.66 -5.94 2.21
N PHE A 129 26.51 -4.94 3.09
CA PHE A 129 25.26 -4.16 3.22
C PHE A 129 24.91 -3.38 1.95
N ILE A 130 25.94 -2.96 1.22
CA ILE A 130 25.81 -2.37 -0.13
C ILE A 130 26.58 -3.27 -1.09
N PRO A 131 25.90 -4.21 -1.78
CA PRO A 131 26.54 -5.02 -2.81
C PRO A 131 27.05 -4.14 -3.96
N LYS A 132 28.13 -4.58 -4.61
CA LYS A 132 28.73 -3.88 -5.74
C LYS A 132 27.74 -3.82 -6.91
N SER A 133 27.66 -2.67 -7.57
CA SER A 133 26.80 -2.47 -8.74
C SER A 133 27.06 -3.56 -9.78
N THR A 134 26.03 -4.34 -10.09
CA THR A 134 26.10 -5.45 -11.06
C THR A 134 24.94 -5.28 -12.03
N GLU A 135 25.18 -5.53 -13.31
CA GLU A 135 24.14 -5.47 -14.32
C GLU A 135 23.26 -6.73 -14.23
N LEU A 136 21.97 -6.56 -13.95
CA LEU A 136 20.99 -7.64 -13.89
C LEU A 136 19.89 -7.33 -14.93
N ASN A 137 19.72 -8.20 -15.93
CA ASN A 137 18.72 -8.05 -16.99
C ASN A 137 18.74 -6.68 -17.71
N GLY A 138 19.93 -6.14 -18.01
CA GLY A 138 20.09 -4.86 -18.72
C GLY A 138 19.80 -3.62 -17.87
N MET A 139 19.62 -3.77 -16.56
CA MET A 139 19.51 -2.68 -15.59
C MET A 139 20.63 -2.76 -14.56
N MET A 140 21.18 -1.62 -14.17
CA MET A 140 22.18 -1.54 -13.09
C MET A 140 21.49 -1.86 -11.75
N ALA A 141 21.75 -3.04 -11.21
CA ALA A 141 21.29 -3.46 -9.90
C ALA A 141 22.37 -3.19 -8.85
N PHE A 142 21.96 -2.95 -7.60
CA PHE A 142 22.84 -2.70 -6.45
C PHE A 142 23.69 -1.41 -6.53
N GLY A 143 24.49 -1.15 -5.50
CA GLY A 143 25.21 0.11 -5.31
C GLY A 143 24.30 1.33 -5.12
N THR A 144 24.83 2.52 -5.34
CA THR A 144 24.09 3.79 -5.19
C THR A 144 22.89 3.88 -6.13
N GLN A 145 23.01 3.34 -7.34
CA GLN A 145 21.92 3.30 -8.31
C GLN A 145 20.78 2.39 -7.82
N GLY A 146 21.11 1.21 -7.28
CA GLY A 146 20.14 0.29 -6.69
C GLY A 146 19.40 0.88 -5.48
N ILE A 147 20.07 1.71 -4.68
CA ILE A 147 19.44 2.42 -3.55
C ILE A 147 18.37 3.39 -4.07
N ILE A 148 18.65 4.15 -5.13
CA ILE A 148 17.71 5.12 -5.69
C ILE A 148 16.50 4.42 -6.33
N THR A 149 16.73 3.33 -7.08
CA THR A 149 15.64 2.55 -7.70
C THR A 149 14.79 1.85 -6.64
N GLY A 150 15.42 1.24 -5.63
CA GLY A 150 14.73 0.64 -4.48
C GLY A 150 13.93 1.66 -3.67
N ALA A 151 14.49 2.84 -3.41
CA ALA A 151 13.77 3.93 -2.75
C ALA A 151 12.54 4.38 -3.56
N SER A 152 12.65 4.42 -4.90
CA SER A 152 11.52 4.75 -5.77
C SER A 152 10.40 3.72 -5.69
N HIS A 153 10.72 2.42 -5.61
CA HIS A 153 9.72 1.38 -5.39
C HIS A 153 9.12 1.46 -3.97
N ALA A 154 9.93 1.75 -2.96
CA ALA A 154 9.45 1.90 -1.58
C ALA A 154 8.49 3.08 -1.43
N LEU A 155 8.67 4.17 -2.19
CA LEU A 155 7.74 5.32 -2.20
C LEU A 155 6.32 4.93 -2.57
N PHE A 156 6.14 3.93 -3.44
CA PHE A 156 4.80 3.42 -3.78
C PHE A 156 4.07 2.86 -2.55
N GLY A 157 4.80 2.25 -1.61
CA GLY A 157 4.25 1.75 -0.34
C GLY A 157 3.78 2.85 0.62
N TYR A 158 4.15 4.12 0.37
CA TYR A 158 3.67 5.27 1.14
C TYR A 158 2.50 6.00 0.48
N ALA A 159 2.11 5.62 -0.74
CA ALA A 159 0.92 6.17 -1.37
C ALA A 159 -0.32 5.85 -0.51
N GLY A 160 -1.22 6.82 -0.34
CA GLY A 160 -2.46 6.66 0.41
C GLY A 160 -2.52 7.38 1.77
N PHE A 161 -1.44 8.05 2.23
CA PHE A 161 -1.51 8.86 3.46
C PHE A 161 -2.53 10.02 3.35
N ASP A 162 -2.80 10.48 2.14
CA ASP A 162 -3.74 11.52 1.79
C ASP A 162 -5.20 11.03 1.81
N GLU A 163 -5.44 9.71 1.77
CA GLU A 163 -6.77 9.12 1.96
C GLU A 163 -7.35 9.46 3.35
N VAL A 164 -6.48 9.65 4.36
CA VAL A 164 -6.87 10.16 5.68
C VAL A 164 -7.58 11.50 5.56
N CYS A 165 -7.17 12.34 4.60
CA CYS A 165 -7.77 13.66 4.35
C CYS A 165 -9.20 13.58 3.79
N CYS A 166 -9.56 12.48 3.11
CA CYS A 166 -10.93 12.26 2.63
C CYS A 166 -11.92 12.06 3.78
N LEU A 167 -11.44 11.57 4.94
CA LEU A 167 -12.26 11.31 6.12
C LEU A 167 -12.35 12.49 7.09
N ALA A 168 -11.81 13.67 6.72
CA ALA A 168 -11.84 14.87 7.57
C ALA A 168 -13.25 15.27 8.04
N GLY A 169 -14.28 15.01 7.22
CA GLY A 169 -15.68 15.30 7.55
C GLY A 169 -16.28 14.38 8.62
N GLU A 170 -15.71 13.19 8.82
CA GLU A 170 -16.16 12.23 9.84
C GLU A 170 -15.33 12.30 11.14
N THR A 171 -14.22 13.05 11.11
CA THR A 171 -13.31 13.18 12.26
C THR A 171 -13.87 14.12 13.31
N LYS A 172 -13.92 13.67 14.57
CA LYS A 172 -14.19 14.55 15.72
C LYS A 172 -13.06 15.57 15.82
N ASN A 173 -13.37 16.87 15.76
CA ASN A 173 -12.39 17.97 15.81
C ASN A 173 -11.24 17.84 14.78
N PRO A 174 -11.54 18.00 13.47
CA PRO A 174 -10.58 17.76 12.40
C PRO A 174 -9.35 18.69 12.47
N LYS A 175 -9.52 19.93 12.96
CA LYS A 175 -8.41 20.90 13.08
C LYS A 175 -7.23 20.39 13.92
N LYS A 176 -7.51 19.60 14.96
CA LYS A 176 -6.48 19.04 15.86
C LYS A 176 -6.11 17.60 15.48
N ASN A 177 -7.10 16.78 15.13
CA ASN A 177 -6.88 15.34 15.00
C ASN A 177 -6.32 14.93 13.63
N MET A 178 -6.69 15.63 12.55
CA MET A 178 -6.16 15.36 11.21
C MET A 178 -4.63 15.50 11.11
N PRO A 179 -4.00 16.62 11.53
CA PRO A 179 -2.55 16.76 11.39
C PRO A 179 -1.78 15.72 12.21
N ILE A 180 -2.27 15.38 13.41
CA ILE A 180 -1.66 14.34 14.26
C ILE A 180 -1.77 12.97 13.58
N ALA A 181 -2.93 12.63 13.01
CA ALA A 181 -3.14 11.37 12.32
C ALA A 181 -2.22 11.21 11.11
N ILE A 182 -2.10 12.25 10.27
CA ILE A 182 -1.24 12.22 9.08
C ILE A 182 0.25 12.09 9.48
N MET A 183 0.70 12.86 10.48
CA MET A 183 2.08 12.74 10.97
C MET A 183 2.35 11.37 11.59
N ALA A 184 1.41 10.85 12.37
CA ALA A 184 1.55 9.55 13.01
C ALA A 184 1.61 8.41 11.99
N VAL A 185 0.74 8.41 10.96
CA VAL A 185 0.73 7.34 9.95
C VAL A 185 2.02 7.35 9.12
N VAL A 186 2.50 8.53 8.70
CA VAL A 186 3.74 8.65 7.93
C VAL A 186 4.93 8.15 8.75
N LEU A 187 5.13 8.67 9.97
CA LEU A 187 6.25 8.28 10.82
C LEU A 187 6.19 6.80 11.21
N CYS A 188 5.02 6.30 11.61
CA CYS A 188 4.84 4.91 12.00
C CYS A 188 5.13 3.97 10.82
N THR A 189 4.59 4.27 9.63
CA THR A 189 4.83 3.47 8.42
C THR A 189 6.30 3.50 8.04
N THR A 190 6.98 4.65 8.19
CA THR A 190 8.42 4.76 7.94
C THR A 190 9.23 3.87 8.86
N VAL A 191 8.97 3.91 10.16
CA VAL A 191 9.68 3.07 11.14
C VAL A 191 9.41 1.59 10.90
N LEU A 192 8.15 1.20 10.72
CA LEU A 192 7.78 -0.21 10.50
C LEU A 192 8.35 -0.76 9.19
N SER A 193 8.29 0.02 8.11
CA SER A 193 8.86 -0.39 6.82
C SER A 193 10.37 -0.51 6.88
N ALA A 194 11.06 0.41 7.57
CA ALA A 194 12.51 0.35 7.75
C ALA A 194 12.93 -0.88 8.55
N LEU A 195 12.22 -1.18 9.65
CA LEU A 195 12.49 -2.37 10.47
C LEU A 195 12.21 -3.66 9.70
N CYS A 196 11.10 -3.74 8.95
CA CYS A 196 10.76 -4.90 8.15
C CYS A 196 11.81 -5.15 7.06
N SER A 197 12.22 -4.11 6.33
CA SER A 197 13.28 -4.22 5.30
C SER A 197 14.62 -4.65 5.89
N LEU A 198 15.00 -4.12 7.06
CA LEU A 198 16.24 -4.51 7.75
C LEU A 198 16.21 -5.99 8.14
N VAL A 199 15.12 -6.42 8.75
CA VAL A 199 14.93 -7.79 9.21
C VAL A 199 14.92 -8.76 8.02
N LEU A 200 14.20 -8.45 6.96
CA LEU A 200 14.16 -9.27 5.75
C LEU A 200 15.55 -9.40 5.10
N ALA A 201 16.30 -8.28 5.01
CA ALA A 201 17.66 -8.28 4.48
C ALA A 201 18.64 -9.11 5.34
N GLY A 202 18.39 -9.23 6.65
CA GLY A 202 19.20 -10.06 7.52
C GLY A 202 18.76 -11.54 7.57
N MET A 203 17.56 -11.87 7.11
CA MET A 203 17.06 -13.26 7.09
C MET A 203 17.51 -14.03 5.86
N VAL A 204 17.51 -13.41 4.68
CA VAL A 204 17.87 -14.05 3.40
C VAL A 204 18.84 -13.19 2.61
N ALA A 205 19.79 -13.83 1.92
CA ALA A 205 20.73 -13.15 1.05
C ALA A 205 19.99 -12.35 -0.05
N PHE A 206 20.50 -11.16 -0.37
CA PHE A 206 19.84 -10.18 -1.25
C PHE A 206 19.45 -10.68 -2.66
N LEU A 207 19.96 -11.83 -3.11
CA LEU A 207 19.63 -12.44 -4.40
C LEU A 207 18.41 -13.38 -4.35
N GLU A 208 18.02 -13.85 -3.16
CA GLU A 208 16.95 -14.83 -2.96
C GLU A 208 15.75 -14.25 -2.19
N ALA A 209 15.80 -12.98 -1.79
CA ALA A 209 14.74 -12.31 -1.06
C ALA A 209 13.56 -11.93 -1.98
N ALA A 210 12.70 -12.89 -2.32
CA ALA A 210 11.48 -12.64 -3.11
C ALA A 210 10.28 -12.23 -2.24
N SER A 211 10.12 -12.80 -1.04
CA SER A 211 9.04 -12.47 -0.09
C SER A 211 9.47 -12.62 1.37
N SER A 212 8.83 -11.86 2.27
CA SER A 212 8.91 -12.03 3.72
C SER A 212 8.68 -13.49 4.17
N GLY A 213 7.78 -14.22 3.49
CA GLY A 213 7.52 -15.63 3.78
C GLY A 213 8.69 -16.55 3.41
N ASP A 214 9.29 -16.32 2.23
CA ASP A 214 10.47 -17.05 1.76
C ASP A 214 11.67 -16.83 2.68
N GLY A 215 11.73 -15.62 3.27
CA GLY A 215 12.62 -15.25 4.36
C GLY A 215 12.69 -16.30 5.47
N PHE A 216 11.53 -16.70 5.99
CA PHE A 216 11.42 -17.64 7.09
C PHE A 216 11.61 -19.10 6.64
N GLU A 217 11.16 -19.43 5.42
CA GLU A 217 11.32 -20.77 4.85
C GLU A 217 12.80 -21.11 4.58
N GLY A 218 13.60 -20.14 4.11
CA GLY A 218 15.05 -20.28 3.93
C GLY A 218 15.81 -20.59 5.23
N HIS A 219 15.26 -20.17 6.38
CA HIS A 219 15.80 -20.46 7.72
C HIS A 219 15.24 -21.76 8.34
N GLY A 220 14.40 -22.51 7.60
CA GLY A 220 13.75 -23.74 8.07
C GLY A 220 12.48 -23.52 8.89
N TRP A 221 12.05 -22.27 9.11
CA TRP A 221 10.83 -21.93 9.86
C TRP A 221 9.61 -21.87 8.93
N LYS A 222 9.28 -23.02 8.34
CA LYS A 222 8.16 -23.14 7.39
C LYS A 222 6.83 -22.66 7.97
N TRP A 223 6.58 -22.92 9.25
CA TRP A 223 5.35 -22.47 9.93
C TRP A 223 5.22 -20.95 9.95
N ALA A 224 6.32 -20.21 10.19
CA ALA A 224 6.32 -18.75 10.21
C ALA A 224 6.15 -18.19 8.79
N GLY A 225 6.79 -18.82 7.79
CA GLY A 225 6.61 -18.49 6.38
C GLY A 225 5.17 -18.62 5.91
N THR A 226 4.50 -19.72 6.25
CA THR A 226 3.07 -19.93 5.93
C THR A 226 2.16 -18.91 6.60
N VAL A 227 2.39 -18.59 7.88
CA VAL A 227 1.60 -17.57 8.60
C VAL A 227 1.74 -16.20 7.95
N VAL A 228 2.96 -15.81 7.59
CA VAL A 228 3.24 -14.52 6.95
C VAL A 228 2.62 -14.45 5.56
N ARG A 229 2.80 -15.48 4.72
CA ARG A 229 2.19 -15.56 3.39
C ARG A 229 0.67 -15.48 3.45
N LEU A 230 0.05 -16.26 4.33
CA LEU A 230 -1.40 -16.22 4.53
C LEU A 230 -1.85 -14.84 5.01
N GLY A 231 -1.12 -14.25 5.95
CA GLY A 231 -1.37 -12.90 6.45
C GLY A 231 -1.30 -11.85 5.35
N GLU A 232 -0.27 -11.89 4.51
CA GLU A 232 -0.11 -11.00 3.34
C GLU A 232 -1.31 -11.14 2.38
N VAL A 233 -1.64 -12.38 1.96
CA VAL A 233 -2.72 -12.65 1.00
C VAL A 233 -4.09 -12.24 1.53
N VAL A 234 -4.38 -12.49 2.81
CA VAL A 234 -5.69 -12.20 3.43
C VAL A 234 -5.85 -10.70 3.71
N THR A 235 -4.78 -10.00 4.07
CA THR A 235 -4.89 -8.59 4.49
C THR A 235 -4.69 -7.59 3.35
N MET A 236 -3.94 -7.93 2.29
CA MET A 236 -3.69 -7.04 1.15
C MET A 236 -4.97 -6.51 0.46
N PRO A 237 -6.04 -7.32 0.26
CA PRO A 237 -7.27 -6.85 -0.37
C PRO A 237 -7.93 -5.66 0.32
N VAL A 238 -7.68 -5.42 1.62
CA VAL A 238 -8.28 -4.31 2.36
C VAL A 238 -7.90 -2.94 1.80
N VAL A 239 -6.79 -2.85 1.08
CA VAL A 239 -6.32 -1.59 0.49
C VAL A 239 -7.23 -1.13 -0.66
N ALA A 240 -7.76 -2.07 -1.45
CA ALA A 240 -8.64 -1.77 -2.58
C ALA A 240 -9.94 -1.02 -2.18
N PRO A 241 -10.73 -1.47 -1.19
CA PRO A 241 -11.92 -0.74 -0.78
C PRO A 241 -11.60 0.62 -0.13
N ILE A 242 -10.44 0.78 0.52
CA ILE A 242 -10.04 2.09 1.08
C ILE A 242 -9.74 3.08 -0.06
N GLY A 243 -8.96 2.67 -1.06
CA GLY A 243 -8.65 3.52 -2.22
C GLY A 243 -9.91 3.91 -3.01
N PHE A 244 -10.87 2.98 -3.16
CA PHE A 244 -12.15 3.28 -3.79
C PHE A 244 -13.01 4.28 -2.99
N LEU A 245 -13.00 4.20 -1.66
CA LEU A 245 -13.66 5.18 -0.80
C LEU A 245 -13.04 6.56 -1.01
N ALA A 246 -11.71 6.67 -0.99
CA ALA A 246 -11.00 7.92 -1.23
C ALA A 246 -11.32 8.52 -2.61
N GLN A 247 -11.31 7.70 -3.67
CA GLN A 247 -11.66 8.12 -5.02
C GLN A 247 -13.10 8.63 -5.12
N SER A 248 -14.05 7.96 -4.45
CA SER A 248 -15.45 8.39 -4.45
C SER A 248 -15.65 9.74 -3.75
N CYS A 249 -14.94 9.97 -2.63
CA CYS A 249 -14.96 11.25 -1.92
C CYS A 249 -14.38 12.39 -2.77
N LEU A 250 -13.28 12.13 -3.49
CA LEU A 250 -12.67 13.10 -4.40
C LEU A 250 -13.62 13.49 -5.54
N ASN A 251 -14.22 12.49 -6.20
CA ASN A 251 -15.16 12.70 -7.30
C ASN A 251 -16.42 13.46 -6.84
N TYR A 252 -16.92 13.15 -5.65
CA TYR A 252 -18.04 13.88 -5.05
C TYR A 252 -17.69 15.35 -4.77
N ALA A 253 -16.51 15.61 -4.19
CA ALA A 253 -16.04 16.97 -3.93
C ALA A 253 -15.87 17.80 -5.22
N LEU A 254 -15.40 17.17 -6.30
CA LEU A 254 -15.30 17.77 -7.62
C LEU A 254 -16.67 18.13 -8.20
N ALA A 255 -17.62 17.18 -8.17
CA ALA A 255 -18.95 17.36 -8.73
C ALA A 255 -19.73 18.48 -8.03
N CYS A 256 -19.76 18.48 -6.69
CA CYS A 256 -20.47 19.50 -5.92
C CYS A 256 -19.92 20.91 -6.16
N ARG A 257 -18.60 21.05 -6.38
CA ARG A 257 -17.98 22.37 -6.62
C ARG A 257 -18.07 22.82 -8.08
N ALA A 258 -18.13 21.89 -9.04
CA ALA A 258 -18.44 22.22 -10.43
C ALA A 258 -19.85 22.82 -10.55
N SER A 259 -20.84 22.27 -9.85
CA SER A 259 -22.21 22.80 -9.81
C SER A 259 -22.30 24.18 -9.13
N ALA A 260 -21.53 24.42 -8.07
CA ALA A 260 -21.50 25.72 -7.39
C ALA A 260 -20.92 26.85 -8.27
N ALA A 261 -19.97 26.53 -9.16
CA ALA A 261 -19.36 27.50 -10.08
C ALA A 261 -20.26 27.90 -11.27
N HIS A 262 -21.36 27.18 -11.51
CA HIS A 262 -22.37 27.55 -12.52
C HIS A 262 -23.50 28.43 -11.96
N LEU A 263 -23.53 28.64 -10.65
CA LEU A 263 -24.53 29.47 -9.94
C LEU A 263 -23.99 30.86 -9.55
N SER A 264 -22.77 31.20 -9.96
CA SER A 264 -22.08 32.49 -9.75
C SER A 264 -21.68 33.11 -11.08
#